data_AF-A0A538HB83-F1
#
_entry.id   AF-A0A538HB83-F1
#
_cell.length_a   1.000
_cell.length_b   1.000
_cell.length_c   1.000
_cell.angle_alpha   90.00
_cell.angle_beta   90.00
_cell.angle_gamma   90.00
#
_symmetry.space_group_name_H-M   'P 1'
#
loop_
_entity.id
_entity.type
_entity.pdbx_description
1 polymer ?
#
loop_
_entity_poly.entity_id
_entity_poly.type
_entity_poly.pdbx_seq_one_letter_code
_entity_poly.pdbx_strand_id
1 'polypeptide(L)'
;MAEPLTLAGLVVPNHPEAGVDFDHADLQFHRVDHSGHSYEVRVYLNNHDATEETGREEGAGYAGSFFIFGHGGCYGEEGHCDPKRRGSHAFDLRPPHPLEPTTKSLEITDSLKRIRDGGTSELDVTLVPIVRSGDVPAAGPIHDELKLDSVSLVTYETSGA
;
A
#
# COMPACT_ATOMS: atom_id res chain seq x y z
N MET A 1 -7.99 4.27 -16.62
CA MET A 1 -7.06 3.30 -16.01
C MET A 1 -6.32 4.05 -14.92
N ALA A 2 -6.05 3.40 -13.80
CA ALA A 2 -5.31 4.03 -12.72
C ALA A 2 -3.81 3.95 -13.06
N GLU A 3 -3.11 5.08 -13.00
CA GLU A 3 -1.68 5.12 -13.30
C GLU A 3 -0.88 4.41 -12.19
N PRO A 4 0.14 3.60 -12.53
CA PRO A 4 1.05 3.05 -11.55
C PRO A 4 1.78 4.16 -10.77
N LEU A 5 1.96 3.95 -9.47
CA LEU A 5 2.77 4.81 -8.61
C LEU A 5 4.09 4.11 -8.31
N THR A 6 5.21 4.70 -8.73
CA THR A 6 6.54 4.19 -8.38
C THR A 6 7.21 5.05 -7.31
N LEU A 7 7.72 4.38 -6.28
CA LEU A 7 8.48 4.95 -5.19
C LEU A 7 9.90 4.41 -5.31
N ALA A 8 10.87 5.30 -5.52
CA ALA A 8 12.24 4.91 -5.77
C ALA A 8 13.12 5.03 -4.52
N GLY A 9 14.15 4.19 -4.45
CA GLY A 9 15.27 4.37 -3.52
C GLY A 9 14.94 4.09 -2.05
N LEU A 10 14.02 3.16 -1.75
CA LEU A 10 13.92 2.64 -0.39
C LEU A 10 15.20 1.89 -0.05
N VAL A 11 15.86 2.27 1.04
CA VAL A 11 17.12 1.64 1.46
C VAL A 11 16.80 0.22 1.92
N VAL A 12 17.40 -0.78 1.26
CA VAL A 12 17.33 -2.17 1.72
C VAL A 12 18.19 -2.26 2.98
N PRO A 13 17.61 -2.64 4.13
CA PRO A 13 18.38 -2.78 5.36
C PRO A 13 19.47 -3.83 5.16
N ASN A 14 20.69 -3.34 5.35
CA ASN A 14 21.97 -4.01 5.37
C ASN A 14 22.40 -4.78 4.13
N HIS A 15 23.22 -4.06 3.36
CA HIS A 15 24.44 -4.62 2.78
C HIS A 15 25.22 -5.43 3.85
N PRO A 16 25.87 -6.55 3.51
CA PRO A 16 26.51 -7.51 4.45
C PRO A 16 27.53 -6.92 5.45
N GLU A 17 27.90 -5.65 5.35
CA GLU A 17 28.80 -4.97 6.28
C GLU A 17 28.10 -4.35 7.52
N ALA A 18 26.77 -4.22 7.52
CA ALA A 18 26.03 -3.48 8.56
C ALA A 18 25.31 -4.35 9.63
N GLY A 19 25.39 -5.68 9.54
CA GLY A 19 25.26 -6.59 10.70
C GLY A 19 23.89 -6.79 11.37
N VAL A 20 22.81 -6.18 10.89
CA VAL A 20 21.42 -6.44 11.34
C VAL A 20 20.76 -7.37 10.31
N ASP A 21 20.48 -8.61 10.69
CA ASP A 21 19.75 -9.58 9.87
C ASP A 21 18.28 -9.56 10.31
N PHE A 22 17.35 -9.65 9.37
CA PHE A 22 15.91 -9.60 9.68
C PHE A 22 15.25 -10.93 9.38
N ASP A 23 14.30 -11.33 10.21
CA ASP A 23 13.46 -12.51 9.93
C ASP A 23 12.17 -12.17 9.19
N HIS A 24 11.68 -10.94 9.37
CA HIS A 24 10.44 -10.44 8.79
C HIS A 24 10.59 -9.03 8.23
N ALA A 25 9.91 -8.76 7.12
CA ALA A 25 9.89 -7.45 6.48
C ALA A 25 8.53 -7.11 5.88
N ASP A 26 8.07 -5.89 6.11
CA ASP A 26 6.82 -5.33 5.61
C ASP A 26 7.07 -4.06 4.80
N LEU A 27 6.30 -3.89 3.72
CA LEU A 27 5.96 -2.56 3.20
C LEU A 27 4.71 -2.06 3.91
N GLN A 28 4.85 -0.92 4.62
CA GLN A 28 3.73 -0.23 5.24
C GLN A 28 3.32 0.97 4.41
N PHE A 29 2.05 1.03 4.05
CA PHE A 29 1.42 2.10 3.27
C PHE A 29 0.63 2.98 4.23
N HIS A 30 1.04 4.24 4.38
CA HIS A 30 0.52 5.14 5.40
C HIS A 30 -0.55 6.06 4.85
N ARG A 31 -1.60 6.24 5.65
CA ARG A 31 -2.71 7.17 5.37
C ARG A 31 -3.36 6.92 4.00
N VAL A 32 -3.56 5.65 3.69
CA VAL A 32 -4.27 5.19 2.50
C VAL A 32 -5.72 5.68 2.54
N ASP A 33 -6.12 6.45 1.53
CA ASP A 33 -7.51 6.84 1.31
C ASP A 33 -8.31 5.61 0.84
N HIS A 34 -9.45 5.40 1.47
CA HIS A 34 -10.39 4.33 1.15
C HIS A 34 -11.82 4.83 1.05
N SER A 35 -12.02 6.14 0.89
CA SER A 35 -13.34 6.74 0.73
C SER A 35 -14.00 6.46 -0.63
N GLY A 36 -13.20 6.08 -1.63
CA GLY A 36 -13.63 5.85 -3.01
C GLY A 36 -14.08 4.42 -3.31
N HIS A 37 -13.61 3.90 -4.45
CA HIS A 37 -13.94 2.56 -4.93
C HIS A 37 -13.17 1.46 -4.20
N SER A 38 -13.68 0.22 -4.30
CA SER A 38 -12.92 -0.96 -3.93
C SER A 38 -12.00 -1.39 -5.06
N TYR A 39 -10.74 -1.70 -4.76
CA TYR A 39 -9.76 -2.14 -5.74
C TYR A 39 -8.64 -2.97 -5.11
N GLU A 40 -7.93 -3.71 -5.96
CA GLU A 40 -6.71 -4.43 -5.62
C GLU A 40 -5.51 -3.52 -5.91
N VAL A 41 -4.49 -3.52 -5.06
CA VAL A 41 -3.19 -2.92 -5.37
C VAL A 41 -2.20 -4.05 -5.49
N ARG A 42 -1.62 -4.23 -6.69
CA ARG A 42 -0.51 -5.16 -6.92
C ARG A 42 0.80 -4.42 -6.71
N VAL A 43 1.74 -5.06 -6.02
CA VAL A 43 3.02 -4.48 -5.65
C VAL A 43 4.14 -5.23 -6.36
N TYR A 44 4.98 -4.47 -7.05
CA TYR A 44 6.13 -4.96 -7.80
C TYR A 44 7.40 -4.29 -7.30
N LEU A 45 8.46 -5.08 -7.14
CA LEU A 45 9.77 -4.63 -6.69
C LEU A 45 10.74 -4.57 -7.88
N ASN A 46 11.48 -3.48 -8.00
CA ASN A 46 12.47 -3.23 -9.05
C ASN A 46 11.94 -3.45 -10.48
N ASN A 47 10.64 -3.18 -10.68
CA ASN A 47 9.98 -3.23 -11.99
C ASN A 47 9.17 -1.95 -12.19
N HIS A 48 9.76 -0.95 -12.86
CA HIS A 48 9.13 0.33 -13.16
C HIS A 48 8.06 0.25 -14.25
N ASP A 49 8.14 -0.76 -15.10
CA ASP A 49 7.25 -0.96 -16.25
C ASP A 49 6.03 -1.82 -15.88
N ALA A 50 5.81 -2.09 -14.59
CA ALA A 50 4.69 -2.90 -14.14
C ALA A 50 3.35 -2.20 -14.42
N THR A 51 2.44 -2.93 -15.05
CA THR A 51 1.09 -2.49 -15.43
C THR A 51 0.05 -3.52 -14.98
N GLU A 52 -1.22 -3.27 -15.28
CA GLU A 52 -2.31 -4.21 -14.99
C GLU A 52 -2.18 -5.56 -15.70
N GLU A 53 -1.47 -5.59 -16.82
CA GLU A 53 -1.17 -6.78 -17.62
C GLU A 53 0.07 -7.54 -17.12
N THR A 54 0.88 -6.92 -16.26
CA THR A 54 2.05 -7.59 -15.69
C THR A 54 1.63 -8.79 -14.86
N GLY A 55 2.35 -9.90 -15.07
CA GLY A 55 2.13 -11.17 -14.39
C GLY A 55 2.27 -11.08 -12.86
N ARG A 56 2.01 -12.19 -12.17
CA ARG A 56 2.07 -12.27 -10.69
C ARG A 56 3.18 -13.22 -10.22
N GLU A 57 4.11 -13.52 -11.11
CA GLU A 57 5.27 -14.35 -10.85
C GLU A 57 6.44 -13.54 -10.28
N GLU A 58 7.30 -14.23 -9.52
CA GLU A 58 8.50 -13.64 -8.93
C GLU A 58 9.41 -12.99 -9.98
N GLY A 59 9.55 -13.62 -11.15
CA GLY A 59 10.38 -13.11 -12.26
C GLY A 59 9.90 -11.77 -12.84
N ALA A 60 8.63 -11.39 -12.61
CA ALA A 60 8.10 -10.08 -12.95
C ALA A 60 8.27 -9.05 -11.82
N GLY A 61 8.92 -9.43 -10.70
CA GLY A 61 9.08 -8.59 -9.51
C GLY A 61 7.87 -8.57 -8.59
N TYR A 62 6.86 -9.44 -8.80
CA TYR A 62 5.64 -9.43 -7.99
C TYR A 62 5.94 -9.78 -6.52
N ALA A 63 5.63 -8.88 -5.60
CA ALA A 63 5.80 -9.07 -4.17
C ALA A 63 4.49 -9.41 -3.44
N GLY A 64 3.35 -9.14 -4.05
CA GLY A 64 2.05 -9.44 -3.46
C GLY A 64 1.00 -8.39 -3.81
N SER A 65 -0.12 -8.45 -3.10
CA SER A 65 -1.23 -7.53 -3.28
C SER A 65 -1.98 -7.28 -1.98
N PHE A 66 -2.54 -6.10 -1.84
CA PHE A 66 -3.53 -5.81 -0.79
C PHE A 66 -4.80 -5.21 -1.41
N PHE A 67 -5.87 -5.20 -0.62
CA PHE A 67 -7.18 -4.76 -1.08
C PHE A 67 -7.65 -3.55 -0.30
N ILE A 68 -8.23 -2.61 -1.03
CA ILE A 68 -8.95 -1.47 -0.48
C ILE A 68 -10.43 -1.75 -0.69
N PHE A 69 -11.18 -1.79 0.40
CA PHE A 69 -12.63 -1.93 0.39
C PHE A 69 -13.23 -0.55 0.58
N GLY A 70 -13.55 0.09 -0.54
CA GLY A 70 -14.05 1.45 -0.57
C GLY A 70 -15.52 1.57 -0.22
N HIS A 71 -15.92 2.78 0.18
CA HIS A 71 -17.28 3.06 0.64
C HIS A 71 -18.27 3.46 -0.47
N GLY A 72 -17.82 3.60 -1.72
CA GLY A 72 -18.69 3.71 -2.90
C GLY A 72 -19.51 5.01 -2.99
N GLY A 73 -19.11 6.06 -2.27
CA GLY A 73 -19.75 7.38 -2.29
C GLY A 73 -20.57 7.71 -1.03
N CYS A 74 -20.95 8.99 -0.89
CA CYS A 74 -21.72 9.48 0.26
C CYS A 74 -23.22 9.51 -0.04
N TYR A 75 -24.02 8.78 0.74
CA TYR A 75 -25.49 8.81 0.66
C TYR A 75 -26.13 9.82 1.62
N GLY A 76 -25.32 10.50 2.43
CA GLY A 76 -25.77 11.51 3.39
C GLY A 76 -25.84 12.91 2.79
N GLU A 77 -26.20 13.88 3.63
CA GLU A 77 -26.18 15.31 3.27
C GLU A 77 -24.75 15.84 3.06
N GLU A 78 -24.64 17.07 2.53
CA GLU A 78 -23.36 17.73 2.31
C GLU A 78 -22.52 17.76 3.59
N GLY A 79 -21.29 17.24 3.49
CA GLY A 79 -20.33 17.15 4.59
C GLY A 79 -20.60 16.02 5.59
N HIS A 80 -21.59 15.14 5.37
CA HIS A 80 -21.81 13.94 6.20
C HIS A 80 -20.57 13.03 6.26
N CYS A 81 -19.91 12.87 5.11
CA CYS A 81 -18.76 11.99 4.97
C CYS A 81 -17.40 12.70 5.19
N ASP A 82 -17.38 13.99 5.52
CA ASP A 82 -16.12 14.71 5.76
C ASP A 82 -15.57 14.37 7.16
N PRO A 83 -14.42 13.65 7.26
CA PRO A 83 -13.84 13.31 8.56
C PRO A 83 -13.47 14.55 9.38
N LYS A 84 -13.14 15.67 8.72
CA LYS A 84 -12.67 16.91 9.38
C LYS A 84 -13.81 17.64 10.09
N ARG A 85 -15.06 17.45 9.65
CA ARG A 85 -16.24 18.07 10.26
C ARG A 85 -16.53 17.55 11.66
N ARG A 86 -16.08 16.33 11.97
CA ARG A 86 -16.44 15.64 13.22
C ARG A 86 -15.89 16.30 14.49
N GLY A 87 -14.88 17.17 14.35
CA GLY A 87 -14.15 17.77 15.45
C GLY A 87 -13.38 16.71 16.26
N SER A 88 -12.19 17.04 16.75
CA SER A 88 -11.46 16.17 17.67
C SER A 88 -11.16 16.95 18.94
N HIS A 89 -11.46 16.36 20.09
CA HIS A 89 -11.06 16.87 21.39
C HIS A 89 -10.48 15.74 22.24
N ALA A 90 -9.65 16.07 23.23
CA ALA A 90 -8.90 15.10 24.04
C ALA A 90 -9.76 14.10 24.85
N PHE A 91 -11.07 14.33 24.89
CA PHE A 91 -12.04 13.50 25.61
C PHE A 91 -13.07 12.87 24.67
N ASP A 92 -12.84 12.91 23.35
CA ASP A 92 -13.69 12.25 22.37
C ASP A 92 -13.40 10.75 22.39
N LEU A 93 -14.30 9.98 23.00
CA LEU A 93 -14.19 8.53 23.13
C LEU A 93 -14.86 7.77 21.99
N ARG A 94 -15.42 8.48 21.01
CA ARG A 94 -16.07 7.82 19.87
C ARG A 94 -14.99 7.15 19.00
N PRO A 95 -15.30 6.03 18.32
CA PRO A 95 -14.37 5.43 17.37
C PRO A 95 -13.97 6.40 16.26
N PRO A 96 -12.79 6.22 15.64
CA PRO A 96 -12.35 6.97 14.46
C PRO A 96 -13.43 7.06 13.38
N HIS A 97 -13.41 8.13 12.59
CA HIS A 97 -14.35 8.23 11.47
C HIS A 97 -14.14 7.06 10.48
N PRO A 98 -15.20 6.43 9.95
CA PRO A 98 -15.04 5.32 9.02
C PRO A 98 -14.22 5.68 7.78
N LEU A 99 -14.16 6.96 7.40
CA LEU A 99 -13.35 7.46 6.28
C LEU A 99 -12.02 8.11 6.72
N GLU A 100 -11.59 7.93 7.95
CA GLU A 100 -10.21 8.29 8.31
C GLU A 100 -9.23 7.39 7.54
N PRO A 101 -8.16 7.96 6.96
CA PRO A 101 -7.15 7.19 6.24
C PRO A 101 -6.54 6.09 7.12
N THR A 102 -6.21 4.95 6.50
CA THR A 102 -5.74 3.76 7.21
C THR A 102 -4.30 3.40 6.86
N THR A 103 -3.67 2.55 7.66
CA THR A 103 -2.38 1.93 7.32
C THR A 103 -2.63 0.53 6.77
N LYS A 104 -2.00 0.19 5.65
CA LYS A 104 -1.95 -1.17 5.10
C LYS A 104 -0.55 -1.71 5.26
N SER A 105 -0.42 -3.03 5.48
CA SER A 105 0.86 -3.71 5.50
C SER A 105 0.86 -4.83 4.47
N LEU A 106 1.99 -5.03 3.80
CA LEU A 106 2.26 -6.16 2.92
C LEU A 106 3.59 -6.78 3.33
N GLU A 107 3.54 -8.05 3.74
CA GLU A 107 4.74 -8.85 3.99
C GLU A 107 5.51 -9.07 2.69
N ILE A 108 6.81 -8.78 2.70
CA ILE A 108 7.71 -8.93 1.56
C ILE A 108 9.02 -9.64 1.93
N THR A 109 9.06 -10.34 3.07
CA THR A 109 10.25 -10.99 3.63
C THR A 109 11.08 -11.74 2.59
N ASP A 110 10.46 -12.71 1.91
CA ASP A 110 11.18 -13.56 0.95
C ASP A 110 11.67 -12.78 -0.27
N SER A 111 10.85 -11.88 -0.78
CA SER A 111 11.21 -11.01 -1.91
C SER A 111 12.37 -10.08 -1.56
N LEU A 112 12.36 -9.50 -0.36
CA LEU A 112 13.44 -8.62 0.10
C LEU A 112 14.73 -9.38 0.35
N LYS A 113 14.66 -10.58 0.95
CA LYS A 113 15.85 -11.44 1.13
C LYS A 113 16.48 -11.80 -0.20
N ARG A 114 15.69 -12.17 -1.21
CA ARG A 114 16.21 -12.43 -2.57
C ARG A 114 16.90 -11.22 -3.19
N ILE A 115 16.30 -10.03 -3.08
CA ILE A 115 16.87 -8.78 -3.62
C ILE A 115 18.20 -8.46 -2.92
N ARG A 116 18.22 -8.57 -1.58
CA ARG A 116 19.42 -8.38 -0.75
C ARG A 116 20.52 -9.37 -1.14
N ASP A 117 20.19 -10.66 -1.21
CA ASP A 117 21.14 -11.74 -1.53
C ASP A 117 21.64 -11.65 -2.98
N GLY A 118 20.88 -11.00 -3.86
CA GLY A 118 21.28 -10.59 -5.21
C GLY A 118 22.24 -9.38 -5.26
N GLY A 119 22.59 -8.78 -4.11
CA GLY A 119 23.55 -7.67 -4.00
C GLY A 119 22.96 -6.28 -4.23
N THR A 120 21.64 -6.15 -4.24
CA THR A 120 20.97 -4.85 -4.44
C THR A 120 20.77 -4.12 -3.11
N SER A 121 21.16 -2.85 -3.05
CA SER A 121 21.06 -1.99 -1.85
C SER A 121 19.88 -1.02 -1.85
N GLU A 122 19.25 -0.82 -3.00
CA GLU A 122 18.12 0.09 -3.19
C GLU A 122 16.92 -0.68 -3.75
N LEU A 123 15.73 -0.35 -3.25
CA LEU A 123 14.48 -0.98 -3.62
C LEU A 123 13.54 0.06 -4.23
N ASP A 124 13.13 -0.22 -5.46
CA ASP A 124 12.06 0.52 -6.11
C ASP A 124 10.76 -0.28 -5.99
N VAL A 125 9.68 0.42 -5.64
CA VAL A 125 8.36 -0.18 -5.41
C VAL A 125 7.36 0.44 -6.37
N THR A 126 6.79 -0.37 -7.24
CA THR A 126 5.71 0.03 -8.16
C THR A 126 4.39 -0.52 -7.68
N LEU A 127 3.40 0.36 -7.52
CA LEU A 127 2.05 0.06 -7.07
C LEU A 127 1.10 0.20 -8.26
N VAL A 128 0.42 -0.89 -8.60
CA VAL A 128 -0.50 -0.96 -9.73
C VAL A 128 -1.93 -1.12 -9.20
N PRO A 129 -2.78 -0.09 -9.26
CA PRO A 129 -4.17 -0.19 -8.83
C PRO A 129 -5.01 -0.90 -9.89
N ILE A 130 -5.74 -1.94 -9.50
CA ILE A 130 -6.60 -2.76 -10.36
C ILE A 130 -8.04 -2.62 -9.90
N VAL A 131 -8.82 -1.86 -10.66
CA VAL A 131 -10.25 -1.72 -10.45
C VAL A 131 -10.97 -2.80 -11.24
N ARG A 132 -11.59 -3.76 -10.54
CA ARG A 132 -12.46 -4.73 -11.20
C ARG A 132 -13.84 -4.11 -11.37
N SER A 133 -14.28 -3.98 -12.62
CA SER A 133 -15.67 -3.61 -12.89
C SER A 133 -16.57 -4.76 -12.39
N GLY A 134 -17.39 -4.49 -11.37
CA GLY A 134 -18.50 -5.37 -11.01
C GLY A 134 -19.73 -5.07 -11.86
N ASP A 135 -20.76 -5.92 -11.78
CA ASP A 135 -22.06 -5.69 -12.44
C ASP A 135 -22.84 -4.48 -11.88
N VAL A 136 -22.37 -3.90 -10.78
CA VAL A 136 -22.95 -2.71 -10.17
C VAL A 136 -22.23 -1.48 -10.72
N PRO A 137 -22.94 -0.51 -11.34
CA PRO A 137 -22.33 0.70 -11.87
C PRO A 137 -21.55 1.42 -10.77
N ALA A 138 -20.29 1.72 -11.03
CA ALA A 138 -19.48 2.55 -10.15
C ALA A 138 -20.17 3.91 -9.97
N ALA A 139 -20.34 4.35 -8.71
CA ALA A 139 -20.86 5.67 -8.40
C ALA A 139 -19.78 6.73 -8.68
N GLY A 140 -19.59 7.07 -9.95
CA GLY A 140 -18.69 8.15 -10.39
C GLY A 140 -17.48 7.68 -11.22
N PRO A 141 -16.68 8.63 -11.73
CA PRO A 141 -15.52 8.35 -12.56
C PRO A 141 -14.36 7.73 -11.77
N ILE A 142 -13.69 6.76 -12.42
CA ILE A 142 -12.58 5.92 -11.93
C ILE A 142 -11.26 6.62 -12.27
N HIS A 143 -10.94 7.70 -11.55
CA HIS A 143 -9.66 8.41 -11.71
C HIS A 143 -8.98 8.59 -10.35
N ASP A 144 -7.66 8.40 -10.32
CA ASP A 144 -6.78 8.63 -9.17
C ASP A 144 -7.15 7.83 -7.91
N GLU A 145 -7.34 6.52 -8.04
CA GLU A 145 -7.79 5.64 -6.94
C GLU A 145 -6.82 5.58 -5.77
N LEU A 146 -5.52 5.46 -6.06
CA LEU A 146 -4.50 5.22 -5.05
C LEU A 146 -3.97 6.53 -4.50
N LYS A 147 -4.44 6.90 -3.31
CA LYS A 147 -3.93 8.03 -2.54
C LYS A 147 -3.39 7.52 -1.21
N LEU A 148 -2.14 7.85 -0.92
CA LEU A 148 -1.44 7.54 0.32
C LEU A 148 -0.38 8.62 0.56
N ASP A 149 0.03 8.79 1.80
CA ASP A 149 1.01 9.84 2.16
C ASP A 149 2.44 9.35 1.99
N SER A 150 2.73 8.11 2.41
CA SER A 150 4.07 7.54 2.32
C SER A 150 4.07 6.02 2.35
N VAL A 151 5.19 5.43 1.93
CA VAL A 151 5.49 4.01 2.12
C VAL A 151 6.79 3.89 2.89
N SER A 152 6.82 2.98 3.85
CA SER A 152 8.03 2.63 4.59
C SER A 152 8.33 1.15 4.47
N LEU A 153 9.59 0.82 4.25
CA LEU A 153 10.12 -0.51 4.48
C LEU A 153 10.44 -0.68 5.96
N VAL A 154 9.85 -1.68 6.61
CA VAL A 154 10.05 -1.98 8.03
C VAL A 154 10.54 -3.42 8.17
N THR A 155 11.63 -3.60 8.89
CA THR A 155 12.17 -4.93 9.21
C THR A 155 12.10 -5.21 10.70
N TYR A 156 11.96 -6.49 11.03
CA TYR A 156 11.81 -6.97 12.38
C TYR A 156 12.86 -8.05 12.66
N GLU A 157 13.29 -8.09 13.90
CA GLU A 157 14.11 -9.16 14.45
C GLU A 157 13.29 -9.84 15.54
N THR A 158 13.19 -11.16 15.49
CA THR A 158 12.79 -11.93 16.65
C THR A 158 13.96 -11.89 17.62
N SER A 159 13.82 -11.13 18.71
CA SER A 159 14.72 -11.26 19.85
C SER A 159 14.73 -12.72 20.28
N GLY A 160 15.85 -13.41 20.08
CA GLY A 160 16.02 -14.80 20.51
C GLY A 160 15.66 -14.95 21.98
N ALA A 161 14.69 -15.82 22.28
CA ALA A 161 14.37 -16.26 23.63
C ALA A 161 15.36 -17.32 24.12
#